data_AF-U6DMP1-F1
#
_entry.id   AF-U6DMP1-F1
#
_cell.length_a   1.000
_cell.length_b   1.000
_cell.length_c   1.000
_cell.angle_alpha   90.00
_cell.angle_beta   90.00
_cell.angle_gamma   90.00
#
_symmetry.space_group_name_H-M   'P 1'
#
loop_
_entity.id
_entity.type
_entity.pdbx_description
1 polymer ?
#
loop_
_entity_poly.entity_id
_entity_poly.type
_entity_poly.pdbx_seq_one_letter_code
_entity_poly.pdbx_strand_id
1 'polypeptide(L)'
;MASEAPQQSSQPAEEIPGFLDAFLCDFPAPLSPENPAPWKLPGTVLSQEEVEGELADLALGFLSSRGASPPLGSSLAHEAVSQLLQTDLSEFRKLPGQEEEEDDDEEEKAPVTLLDAKGLAHTFFNRLWEVCSQWQKQVPSTARGPPGPWLVSMHAIRNT
;
A
#
# COMPACT_ATOMS: atom_id res chain seq x y z
N MET A 1 28.55 29.86 -28.84
CA MET A 1 28.73 30.28 -27.43
C MET A 1 27.37 30.79 -26.98
N ALA A 2 26.57 30.18 -26.12
CA ALA A 2 26.72 29.05 -25.23
C ALA A 2 25.37 28.30 -25.20
N SER A 3 25.41 26.97 -25.15
CA SER A 3 24.24 26.14 -24.85
C SER A 3 24.18 25.95 -23.34
N GLU A 4 23.15 26.49 -22.70
CA GLU A 4 22.86 26.25 -21.30
C GLU A 4 22.06 24.96 -21.21
N ALA A 5 22.65 23.92 -20.62
CA ALA A 5 21.97 22.66 -20.34
C ALA A 5 21.16 22.82 -19.05
N PRO A 6 19.89 22.37 -18.99
CA PRO A 6 19.18 22.28 -17.72
C PRO A 6 19.78 21.13 -16.92
N GLN A 7 20.39 21.45 -15.78
CA GLN A 7 20.81 20.47 -14.78
C GLN A 7 19.54 19.86 -14.16
N GLN A 8 19.08 18.73 -14.72
CA GLN A 8 18.10 17.89 -14.06
C GLN A 8 18.81 17.16 -12.92
N SER A 9 18.55 17.58 -11.68
CA SER A 9 18.98 16.86 -10.47
C SER A 9 18.21 15.54 -10.36
N SER A 10 18.71 14.52 -11.04
CA SER A 10 18.24 13.14 -10.83
C SER A 10 18.95 12.56 -9.61
N GLN A 11 18.40 12.75 -8.42
CA GLN A 11 18.79 11.96 -7.25
C GLN A 11 17.58 11.31 -6.54
N PRO A 12 16.79 10.46 -7.22
CA PRO A 12 15.71 9.71 -6.56
C PRO A 12 16.25 8.59 -5.63
N ALA A 13 17.52 8.19 -5.78
CA ALA A 13 18.07 7.02 -5.07
C ALA A 13 18.53 7.31 -3.63
N GLU A 14 18.89 8.55 -3.30
CA GLU A 14 19.28 8.95 -1.92
C GLU A 14 18.06 9.29 -1.05
N GLU A 15 16.91 9.57 -1.65
CA GLU A 15 15.66 9.88 -0.92
C GLU A 15 15.02 8.63 -0.31
N ILE A 16 15.21 7.45 -0.93
CA ILE A 16 14.60 6.20 -0.47
C ILE A 16 15.15 5.78 0.90
N PRO A 17 16.47 5.68 1.14
CA PRO A 17 16.99 5.35 2.47
C PRO A 17 16.56 6.34 3.55
N GLY A 18 16.59 7.65 3.26
CA GLY A 18 16.19 8.68 4.20
C GLY A 18 14.72 8.60 4.60
N PHE A 19 13.83 8.31 3.65
CA PHE A 19 12.42 8.06 3.94
C PHE A 19 12.22 6.83 4.83
N LEU A 20 12.89 5.71 4.49
CA LEU A 20 12.78 4.47 5.25
C LEU A 20 13.32 4.62 6.68
N ASP A 21 14.43 5.34 6.86
CA ASP A 21 14.98 5.68 8.17
C ASP A 21 13.99 6.49 9.01
N ALA A 22 13.38 7.53 8.44
CA ALA A 22 12.37 8.34 9.13
C ALA A 22 11.14 7.50 9.52
N PHE A 23 10.64 6.68 8.60
CA PHE A 23 9.52 5.78 8.86
C PHE A 23 9.81 4.80 10.00
N LEU A 24 10.97 4.17 10.00
CA LEU A 24 11.36 3.19 11.02
C LEU A 24 11.76 3.84 12.35
N CYS A 25 12.15 5.11 12.34
CA CYS A 25 12.29 5.90 13.58
C CYS A 25 10.92 6.15 14.23
N ASP A 26 9.90 6.51 13.44
CA ASP A 26 8.54 6.75 13.94
C ASP A 26 7.86 5.44 14.41
N PHE A 27 8.20 4.33 13.76
CA PHE A 27 7.69 2.99 14.08
C PHE A 27 8.85 2.03 14.30
N PRO A 28 9.46 1.99 15.50
CA PRO A 28 10.66 1.18 15.76
C PRO A 28 10.39 -0.33 15.83
N ALA A 29 9.14 -0.74 15.98
CA ALA A 29 8.72 -2.13 16.08
C ALA A 29 7.35 -2.33 15.42
N PRO A 30 6.98 -3.56 15.04
CA PRO A 30 5.62 -3.90 14.62
C PRO A 30 4.60 -3.49 15.68
N LEU A 31 3.38 -3.21 15.23
CA LEU A 31 2.27 -2.94 16.13
C LEU A 31 1.97 -4.18 16.98
N SER A 32 1.90 -3.96 18.29
CA SER A 32 1.35 -4.96 19.22
C SER A 32 -0.16 -5.11 18.97
N PRO A 33 -0.76 -6.28 19.26
CA PRO A 33 -2.20 -6.51 19.09
C PRO A 33 -3.09 -5.48 19.80
N GLU A 34 -2.60 -4.94 20.92
CA GLU A 34 -3.30 -3.94 21.75
C GLU A 34 -3.25 -2.52 21.17
N ASN A 35 -2.32 -2.24 20.25
CA ASN A 35 -2.13 -0.90 19.70
C ASN A 35 -2.93 -0.71 18.41
N PRO A 36 -3.71 0.37 18.27
CA PRO A 36 -4.46 0.63 17.04
C PRO A 36 -3.49 0.94 15.88
N ALA A 37 -3.90 0.56 14.67
CA ALA A 37 -3.17 0.96 13.46
C ALA A 37 -3.15 2.49 13.32
N PRO A 38 -2.08 3.07 12.72
CA PRO A 38 -1.96 4.52 12.56
C PRO A 38 -2.88 5.10 11.48
N TRP A 39 -3.66 4.24 10.84
CA TRP A 39 -4.66 4.56 9.83
C TRP A 39 -6.01 3.91 10.18
N LYS A 40 -7.07 4.33 9.50
CA LYS A 40 -8.41 3.76 9.67
C LYS A 40 -8.96 3.40 8.30
N LEU A 41 -9.51 2.20 8.17
CA LEU A 41 -10.33 1.85 7.03
C LEU A 41 -11.72 2.50 7.19
N PRO A 42 -12.38 2.85 6.08
CA PRO A 42 -13.71 3.47 6.10
C PRO A 42 -14.80 2.52 6.62
N GLY A 43 -14.62 1.19 6.52
CA GLY A 43 -15.58 0.18 6.95
C GLY A 43 -15.09 -0.71 8.12
N THR A 44 -16.03 -1.43 8.73
CA THR A 44 -15.76 -2.47 9.74
C THR A 44 -15.43 -3.82 9.11
N VAL A 45 -15.91 -4.05 7.88
CA VAL A 45 -15.71 -5.28 7.11
C VAL A 45 -15.24 -4.98 5.70
N LEU A 46 -14.54 -5.94 5.10
CA LEU A 46 -14.17 -5.94 3.69
C LEU A 46 -14.58 -7.26 3.05
N SER A 47 -15.10 -7.23 1.84
CA SER A 47 -15.16 -8.44 1.00
C SER A 47 -13.75 -8.84 0.56
N GLN A 48 -13.56 -10.11 0.18
CA GLN A 48 -12.25 -10.59 -0.27
C GLN A 48 -11.77 -9.86 -1.53
N GLU A 49 -12.69 -9.43 -2.39
CA GLU A 49 -12.43 -8.68 -3.61
C GLU A 49 -11.97 -7.24 -3.34
N GLU A 50 -12.38 -6.65 -2.21
CA GLU A 50 -12.01 -5.28 -1.82
C GLU A 50 -10.65 -5.20 -1.14
N VAL A 51 -10.14 -6.30 -0.57
CA VAL A 51 -8.92 -6.32 0.25
C VAL A 51 -7.73 -5.67 -0.46
N GLU A 52 -7.46 -6.04 -1.72
CA GLU A 52 -6.31 -5.52 -2.45
C GLU A 52 -6.40 -4.00 -2.65
N GLY A 53 -7.55 -3.52 -3.13
CA GLY A 53 -7.76 -2.11 -3.44
C GLY A 53 -7.77 -1.24 -2.19
N GLU A 54 -8.54 -1.62 -1.18
CA GLU A 54 -8.70 -0.84 0.05
C GLU A 54 -7.37 -0.73 0.82
N LEU A 55 -6.59 -1.82 0.90
CA LEU A 55 -5.30 -1.78 1.57
C LEU A 55 -4.24 -1.02 0.76
N ALA A 56 -4.26 -1.13 -0.57
CA ALA A 56 -3.36 -0.36 -1.42
C ALA A 56 -3.61 1.15 -1.28
N ASP A 57 -4.87 1.58 -1.35
CA ASP A 57 -5.25 2.99 -1.20
C ASP A 57 -4.93 3.52 0.20
N LEU A 58 -5.17 2.71 1.25
CA LEU A 58 -4.81 3.04 2.62
C LEU A 58 -3.30 3.27 2.78
N ALA A 59 -2.47 2.36 2.27
CA ALA A 59 -1.02 2.51 2.31
C ALA A 59 -0.54 3.71 1.49
N LEU A 60 -1.05 3.89 0.29
CA LEU A 60 -0.68 5.01 -0.58
C LEU A 60 -1.00 6.35 0.06
N GLY A 61 -2.20 6.52 0.63
CA GLY A 61 -2.58 7.72 1.35
C GLY A 61 -1.67 8.00 2.54
N PHE A 62 -1.37 6.96 3.33
CA PHE A 62 -0.49 7.09 4.50
C PHE A 62 0.96 7.43 4.12
N LEU A 63 1.55 6.71 3.17
CA LEU A 63 2.93 6.93 2.73
C LEU A 63 3.08 8.31 2.08
N SER A 64 2.11 8.73 1.26
CA SER A 64 2.09 10.06 0.65
C SER A 64 2.00 11.17 1.70
N SER A 65 1.19 10.98 2.74
CA SER A 65 1.07 11.94 3.86
C SER A 65 2.39 12.16 4.62
N ARG A 66 3.30 11.18 4.52
CA ARG A 66 4.65 11.19 5.13
C ARG A 66 5.75 11.59 4.14
N GLY A 67 5.39 12.01 2.93
CA GLY A 67 6.34 12.48 1.93
C GLY A 67 7.01 11.38 1.11
N ALA A 68 6.46 10.16 1.07
CA ALA A 68 6.95 9.15 0.12
C ALA A 68 6.79 9.65 -1.32
N SER A 69 7.82 9.49 -2.14
CA SER A 69 7.69 9.73 -3.58
C SER A 69 6.68 8.73 -4.17
N PRO A 70 5.89 9.11 -5.19
CA PRO A 70 4.88 8.20 -5.75
C PRO A 70 5.42 6.82 -6.16
N PRO A 71 6.59 6.70 -6.84
CA PRO A 71 7.14 5.39 -7.19
C PRO A 71 7.50 4.53 -5.97
N LEU A 72 8.06 5.14 -4.92
CA LEU A 72 8.41 4.44 -3.69
C LEU A 72 7.15 3.99 -2.95
N GLY A 73 6.19 4.89 -2.78
CA GLY A 73 4.91 4.61 -2.12
C GLY A 73 4.17 3.45 -2.80
N SER A 74 4.05 3.48 -4.12
CA SER A 74 3.43 2.39 -4.88
C SER A 74 4.19 1.08 -4.78
N SER A 75 5.53 1.11 -4.82
CA SER A 75 6.33 -0.11 -4.72
C SER A 75 6.22 -0.76 -3.33
N LEU A 76 6.27 0.03 -2.26
CA LEU A 76 6.09 -0.46 -0.87
C LEU A 76 4.68 -1.00 -0.63
N ALA A 77 3.65 -0.26 -1.07
CA ALA A 77 2.26 -0.69 -0.94
C ALA A 77 2.01 -1.99 -1.71
N HIS A 78 2.46 -2.06 -2.97
CA HIS A 78 2.30 -3.26 -3.79
C HIS A 78 3.00 -4.48 -3.19
N GLU A 79 4.24 -4.34 -2.73
CA GLU A 79 4.97 -5.44 -2.10
C GLU A 79 4.27 -5.92 -0.83
N ALA A 80 3.84 -5.00 0.05
CA ALA A 80 3.16 -5.35 1.29
C ALA A 80 1.81 -6.05 1.03
N VAL A 81 1.02 -5.56 0.06
CA VAL A 81 -0.27 -6.17 -0.31
C VAL A 81 -0.02 -7.54 -0.94
N SER A 82 0.95 -7.66 -1.85
CA SER A 82 1.29 -8.95 -2.47
C SER A 82 1.69 -10.00 -1.44
N GLN A 83 2.49 -9.64 -0.43
CA GLN A 83 2.85 -10.54 0.65
C GLN A 83 1.66 -10.92 1.52
N LEU A 84 0.74 -9.99 1.82
CA LEU A 84 -0.46 -10.29 2.59
C LEU A 84 -1.40 -11.24 1.82
N LEU A 85 -1.61 -11.02 0.52
CA LEU A 85 -2.48 -11.87 -0.31
C LEU A 85 -1.93 -13.28 -0.53
N GLN A 86 -0.64 -13.50 -0.23
CA GLN A 86 -0.05 -14.84 -0.18
C GLN A 86 -0.30 -15.58 1.15
N THR A 87 -0.82 -14.89 2.17
CA THR A 87 -1.20 -15.50 3.45
C THR A 87 -2.66 -15.96 3.44
N ASP A 88 -3.02 -16.82 4.40
CA ASP A 88 -4.41 -17.27 4.53
C ASP A 88 -5.29 -16.17 5.13
N LEU A 89 -6.14 -15.57 4.29
CA LEU A 89 -7.10 -14.55 4.73
C LEU A 89 -8.26 -15.12 5.55
N SER A 90 -8.39 -16.45 5.64
CA SER A 90 -9.47 -17.09 6.38
C SER A 90 -9.43 -16.76 7.88
N GLU A 91 -8.26 -16.41 8.42
CA GLU A 91 -8.04 -15.97 9.80
C GLU A 91 -8.82 -14.68 10.13
N PHE A 92 -9.13 -13.87 9.12
CA PHE A 92 -9.88 -12.62 9.29
C PHE A 92 -11.37 -12.78 9.06
N ARG A 93 -11.88 -13.98 8.72
CA ARG A 93 -13.31 -14.18 8.48
C ARG A 93 -14.10 -13.87 9.75
N LYS A 94 -15.04 -12.93 9.65
CA LYS A 94 -16.02 -12.74 10.73
C LYS A 94 -17.01 -13.89 10.71
N LEU A 95 -17.31 -14.42 11.91
CA LEU A 95 -18.40 -15.36 12.05
C LEU A 95 -19.72 -14.61 11.81
N PRO A 96 -20.73 -15.26 11.19
CA PRO A 96 -22.02 -14.64 10.84
C PRO A 96 -22.92 -14.30 12.05
N GLY A 97 -22.35 -13.91 13.19
CA GLY A 97 -23.07 -13.46 14.38
C GLY A 97 -22.28 -12.50 15.26
N GLN A 98 -21.24 -11.87 14.70
CA GLN A 98 -20.33 -11.00 15.45
C GLN A 98 -20.54 -9.50 15.20
N GLU A 99 -21.62 -9.08 14.57
CA GLU A 99 -21.98 -7.66 14.46
C GLU A 99 -23.43 -7.37 14.86
N GLU A 100 -23.57 -6.23 15.52
CA GLU A 100 -24.81 -5.52 15.83
C GLU A 100 -25.62 -5.31 14.53
N GLU A 101 -26.93 -5.36 14.70
CA GLU A 101 -27.96 -5.25 13.67
C GLU A 101 -27.71 -4.09 12.68
N GLU A 102 -27.24 -4.39 11.46
CA GLU A 102 -27.46 -3.52 10.31
C GLU A 102 -27.96 -4.35 9.11
N ASP A 103 -29.25 -4.15 8.83
CA ASP A 103 -30.07 -4.52 7.69
C ASP A 103 -29.61 -5.67 6.79
N ASP A 104 -30.30 -6.80 6.99
CA ASP A 104 -30.45 -7.89 6.04
C ASP A 104 -31.39 -7.43 4.89
N ASP A 105 -30.86 -6.67 3.93
CA ASP A 105 -31.47 -6.58 2.60
C ASP A 105 -31.06 -7.83 1.80
N GLU A 106 -31.93 -8.82 1.90
CA GLU A 106 -31.90 -10.14 1.26
C GLU A 106 -31.95 -10.00 -0.27
N GLU A 107 -30.79 -9.93 -0.93
CA GLU A 107 -30.65 -10.16 -2.38
C GLU A 107 -29.64 -11.28 -2.63
N GLU A 108 -30.04 -12.32 -3.37
CA GLU A 108 -29.26 -13.52 -3.71
C GLU A 108 -27.91 -13.21 -4.39
N LYS A 109 -26.92 -12.79 -3.60
CA LYS A 109 -25.51 -12.81 -3.97
C LYS A 109 -24.87 -14.02 -3.32
N ALA A 110 -24.02 -14.72 -4.07
CA ALA A 110 -23.16 -15.77 -3.52
C ALA A 110 -22.54 -15.29 -2.20
N PRO A 111 -22.38 -16.17 -1.19
CA PRO A 111 -21.97 -15.75 0.15
C PRO A 111 -20.66 -14.96 0.07
N VAL A 112 -20.77 -13.64 0.19
CA VAL A 112 -19.61 -12.74 0.15
C VAL A 112 -18.85 -13.00 1.44
N THR A 113 -17.61 -13.47 1.32
CA THR A 113 -16.77 -13.70 2.50
C THR A 113 -16.35 -12.36 3.07
N LEU A 114 -16.98 -11.97 4.18
CA LEU A 114 -16.66 -10.75 4.91
C LEU A 114 -15.49 -11.00 5.87
N LEU A 115 -14.51 -10.10 5.80
CA LEU A 115 -13.27 -10.13 6.57
C LEU A 115 -13.23 -8.94 7.53
N ASP A 116 -12.60 -9.13 8.70
CA ASP A 116 -12.39 -8.08 9.68
C ASP A 116 -11.41 -7.03 9.17
N ALA A 117 -11.96 -5.84 8.84
CA ALA A 117 -11.18 -4.73 8.34
C ALA A 117 -10.11 -4.28 9.35
N LYS A 118 -10.44 -4.32 10.65
CA LYS A 118 -9.51 -3.87 11.69
C LYS A 118 -8.29 -4.79 11.80
N GLY A 119 -8.51 -6.11 11.89
CA GLY A 119 -7.45 -7.12 11.91
C GLY A 119 -6.60 -7.11 10.64
N LEU A 120 -7.23 -6.94 9.47
CA LEU A 120 -6.54 -6.78 8.20
C LEU A 120 -5.66 -5.53 8.19
N ALA A 121 -6.20 -4.36 8.56
CA ALA A 121 -5.46 -3.10 8.59
C ALA A 121 -4.26 -3.15 9.54
N HIS A 122 -4.37 -3.84 10.67
CA HIS A 122 -3.29 -4.02 11.64
C HIS A 122 -2.20 -4.95 11.11
N THR A 123 -2.59 -6.13 10.61
CA THR A 123 -1.66 -7.12 10.04
C THR A 123 -0.95 -6.54 8.82
N PHE A 124 -1.69 -5.84 7.97
CA PHE A 124 -1.16 -5.16 6.80
C PHE A 124 -0.13 -4.09 7.18
N PHE A 125 -0.37 -3.30 8.24
CA PHE A 125 0.63 -2.34 8.70
C PHE A 125 1.93 -3.04 9.10
N ASN A 126 1.84 -4.17 9.80
CA ASN A 126 3.02 -4.95 10.18
C ASN A 126 3.76 -5.49 8.95
N ARG A 127 3.03 -5.93 7.91
CA ARG A 127 3.65 -6.30 6.63
C ARG A 127 4.35 -5.13 5.95
N LEU A 128 3.72 -3.96 5.90
CA LEU A 128 4.35 -2.76 5.36
C LEU A 128 5.62 -2.40 6.13
N TRP A 129 5.58 -2.47 7.46
CA TRP A 129 6.74 -2.24 8.31
C TRP A 129 7.88 -3.23 8.02
N GLU A 130 7.57 -4.52 7.86
CA GLU A 130 8.55 -5.56 7.52
C GLU A 130 9.21 -5.27 6.17
N VAL A 131 8.43 -4.88 5.16
CA VAL A 131 8.94 -4.48 3.84
C VAL A 131 9.89 -3.28 3.97
N CYS A 132 9.47 -2.22 4.68
CA CYS A 132 10.31 -1.06 4.93
C CYS A 132 11.64 -1.43 5.62
N SER A 133 11.59 -2.30 6.64
CA SER A 133 12.78 -2.78 7.36
C SER A 133 13.73 -3.59 6.48
N GLN A 134 13.18 -4.42 5.59
CA GLN A 134 13.98 -5.19 4.63
C GLN A 134 14.63 -4.25 3.60
N TRP A 135 13.89 -3.29 3.08
CA TRP A 135 14.36 -2.37 2.04
C TRP A 135 15.36 -1.35 2.58
N GLN A 136 15.28 -0.99 3.86
CA GLN A 136 16.29 -0.17 4.53
C GLN A 136 17.68 -0.83 4.48
N LYS A 137 17.73 -2.16 4.63
CA LYS A 137 18.97 -2.95 4.52
C LYS A 137 19.39 -3.10 3.06
N GLN A 138 18.43 -3.36 2.18
CA GLN A 138 18.68 -3.57 0.77
C GLN A 138 17.47 -3.18 -0.08
N VAL A 139 17.51 -2.00 -0.69
CA VAL A 139 16.47 -1.57 -1.63
C VAL A 139 16.49 -2.46 -2.89
N PRO A 140 15.38 -3.10 -3.27
CA PRO A 140 15.29 -3.88 -4.50
C PRO A 140 15.51 -3.02 -5.75
N SER A 141 16.08 -3.62 -6.80
CA SER A 141 16.26 -2.93 -8.08
C SER A 141 14.93 -2.51 -8.71
N THR A 142 13.85 -3.24 -8.45
CA THR A 142 12.49 -2.94 -8.92
C THR A 142 11.93 -1.65 -8.32
N ALA A 143 12.30 -1.34 -7.07
CA ALA A 143 11.87 -0.13 -6.36
C ALA A 143 12.62 1.15 -6.79
N ARG A 144 13.78 1.01 -7.45
CA ARG A 144 14.61 2.14 -7.88
C ARG A 144 14.05 2.91 -9.09
N GLY A 145 12.90 2.49 -9.60
CA GLY A 145 12.27 3.07 -10.79
C GLY A 145 13.08 2.80 -12.07
N PRO A 146 12.51 3.11 -13.25
CA PRO A 146 13.25 3.02 -14.50
C PRO A 146 14.40 4.04 -14.51
N PRO A 147 15.56 3.71 -15.10
CA PRO A 147 16.75 4.57 -15.11
C PRO A 147 16.63 5.83 -15.99
N GLY A 148 15.44 6.13 -16.53
CA GLY A 148 15.23 7.26 -17.42
C GLY A 148 13.75 7.59 -17.66
N PRO A 149 13.46 8.74 -18.28
CA PRO A 149 12.10 9.15 -18.58
C PRO A 149 11.42 8.17 -19.55
N TRP A 150 10.16 7.86 -19.31
CA TRP A 150 9.33 7.11 -20.25
C TRP A 150 9.13 7.95 -21.51
N LEU A 151 9.63 7.46 -22.65
CA LEU A 151 9.33 8.06 -23.95
C LEU A 151 7.92 7.62 -24.37
N VAL A 152 6.96 8.53 -24.29
CA VAL A 152 5.59 8.31 -24.80
C VAL A 152 5.42 9.03 -26.14
N SER A 153 5.00 8.29 -27.16
CA SER A 153 4.62 8.85 -28.47
C SER A 153 3.10 8.96 -28.55
N MET A 154 2.59 10.20 -28.57
CA MET A 154 1.18 10.46 -28.83
C MET A 154 0.91 10.46 -30.33
N HIS A 155 0.28 9.40 -30.83
CA HIS A 155 -0.26 9.38 -32.20
C HIS A 155 -1.77 9.66 -32.15
N ALA A 156 -2.24 10.66 -32.90
CA ALA A 156 -3.67 10.87 -33.07
C ALA A 156 -4.22 9.81 -34.04
N ILE A 157 -5.13 8.97 -33.56
CA ILE A 157 -5.92 8.08 -34.42
C ILE A 157 -7.12 8.88 -34.92
N ARG A 158 -7.23 9.07 -36.23
CA ARG A 158 -8.38 9.71 -36.88
C ARG A 158 -9.32 8.61 -37.37
N ASN A 159 -10.47 8.44 -36.71
CA ASN A 159 -11.56 7.63 -37.27
C ASN A 159 -12.16 8.38 -38.46
N THR A 160 -12.17 7.75 -39.63
CA THR A 160 -12.90 8.18 -40.83
C THR A 160 -14.20 7.42 -40.96
#